data_AF-A0A7J8V2E0-F1
#
_entry.id   AF-A0A7J8V2E0-F1
#
_cell.length_a   1.000
_cell.length_b   1.000
_cell.length_c   1.000
_cell.angle_alpha   90.00
_cell.angle_beta   90.00
_cell.angle_gamma   90.00
#
_symmetry.space_group_name_H-M   'P 1'
#
loop_
_entity.id
_entity.type
_entity.pdbx_description
1 polymer ?
#
loop_
_entity_poly.entity_id
_entity_poly.type
_entity_poly.pdbx_seq_one_letter_code
_entity_poly.pdbx_strand_id
1 'polypeptide(L)'
;MEGKRIESSEVYVAAMCVSILLFAPVGVSQPIPADKSQVNAWFNGIIKPVKERGNTLDPELVEAETEPRIIKVIPGSYKEKIRIERNKPFITFLGDPKNMPNLTFDGTAKQYGTVDSATLITECSYFVGANLNIVNTAPKPDGKMVGAQAVALRVSGDRSAFYNCKIIGFQDTLCDDKGNHFFKDCHI
;
A
#
# COMPACT_ATOMS: atom_id res chain seq x y z
N MET A 1 -20.71 16.41 -9.93
CA MET A 1 -20.80 14.97 -10.25
C MET A 1 -20.69 14.22 -8.95
N GLU A 2 -21.82 13.77 -8.40
CA GLU A 2 -21.88 12.99 -7.16
C GLU A 2 -21.03 11.72 -7.33
N GLY A 3 -19.97 11.59 -6.56
CA GLY A 3 -19.13 10.39 -6.57
C GLY A 3 -19.92 9.23 -5.99
N LYS A 4 -20.44 8.33 -6.84
CA LYS A 4 -20.96 7.04 -6.40
C LYS A 4 -19.85 6.32 -5.62
N ARG A 5 -20.09 6.11 -4.33
CA ARG A 5 -19.34 5.17 -3.47
C ARG A 5 -19.58 3.76 -4.04
N ILE A 6 -18.57 3.19 -4.69
CA ILE A 6 -18.68 1.85 -5.29
C ILE A 6 -17.86 0.86 -4.45
N GLU A 7 -18.60 -0.05 -3.83
CA GLU A 7 -18.16 -1.23 -3.11
C GLU A 7 -17.45 -2.22 -4.05
N SER A 8 -16.12 -2.25 -4.07
CA SER A 8 -15.38 -3.48 -4.38
C SER A 8 -15.01 -4.10 -3.04
N SER A 9 -15.96 -4.82 -2.47
CA SER A 9 -16.18 -4.98 -1.04
C SER A 9 -15.12 -5.79 -0.30
N GLU A 10 -14.55 -6.87 -0.86
CA GLU A 10 -13.70 -7.78 -0.06
C GLU A 10 -12.26 -7.29 0.17
N VAL A 11 -11.59 -6.74 -0.86
CA VAL A 11 -10.19 -6.27 -0.71
C VAL A 11 -10.14 -4.97 0.07
N TYR A 12 -11.13 -4.10 -0.13
CA TYR A 12 -11.25 -2.86 0.62
C TYR A 12 -11.53 -3.12 2.10
N VAL A 13 -12.46 -4.03 2.39
CA VAL A 13 -12.71 -4.47 3.76
C VAL A 13 -11.49 -5.17 4.34
N ALA A 14 -10.84 -6.09 3.64
CA ALA A 14 -9.63 -6.76 4.15
C ALA A 14 -8.47 -5.77 4.42
N ALA A 15 -8.27 -4.79 3.55
CA ALA A 15 -7.26 -3.75 3.74
C ALA A 15 -7.59 -2.87 4.96
N MET A 16 -8.86 -2.48 5.14
CA MET A 16 -9.33 -1.74 6.31
C MET A 16 -9.34 -2.57 7.60
N CYS A 17 -9.72 -3.85 7.55
CA CYS A 17 -9.64 -4.80 8.67
C CYS A 17 -8.25 -4.77 9.25
N VAL A 18 -7.24 -4.98 8.41
CA VAL A 18 -5.87 -5.17 8.88
C VAL A 18 -5.26 -3.84 9.33
N SER A 19 -5.52 -2.72 8.65
CA SER A 19 -5.05 -1.41 9.13
C SER A 19 -5.71 -0.97 10.44
N ILE A 20 -6.98 -1.33 10.70
CA ILE A 20 -7.65 -1.04 11.96
C ILE A 20 -7.20 -2.02 13.06
N LEU A 21 -7.08 -3.32 12.77
CA LEU A 21 -6.72 -4.35 13.75
C LEU A 21 -5.24 -4.34 14.15
N LEU A 22 -4.33 -3.98 13.24
CA LEU A 22 -2.91 -3.90 13.56
C LEU A 22 -2.58 -2.67 14.41
N PHE A 23 -3.42 -1.62 14.38
CA PHE A 23 -3.02 -0.29 14.87
C PHE A 23 -4.03 0.40 15.80
N ALA A 24 -5.22 -0.16 16.01
CA ALA A 24 -6.10 0.23 17.11
C ALA A 24 -6.15 -0.92 18.13
N PRO A 25 -6.17 -0.63 19.44
CA PRO A 25 -6.29 -1.63 20.50
C PRO A 25 -7.75 -2.13 20.58
N VAL A 26 -8.33 -2.51 19.45
CA VAL A 26 -9.60 -3.21 19.45
C VAL A 26 -9.25 -4.64 19.85
N GLY A 27 -9.55 -4.99 21.10
CA GLY A 27 -9.46 -6.37 21.58
C GLY A 27 -10.48 -7.23 20.85
N VAL A 28 -10.18 -7.58 19.61
CA VAL A 28 -11.05 -8.41 18.79
C VAL A 28 -10.87 -9.85 19.25
N SER A 29 -11.81 -10.30 20.09
CA SER A 29 -11.83 -11.66 20.65
C SER A 29 -12.17 -12.73 19.61
N GLN A 30 -12.72 -12.33 18.46
CA GLN A 30 -13.15 -13.26 17.40
C GLN A 30 -12.15 -13.25 16.23
N PRO A 31 -11.60 -14.41 15.82
CA PRO A 31 -10.63 -14.47 14.73
C PRO A 31 -11.24 -14.04 13.38
N ILE A 32 -10.40 -13.50 12.48
CA ILE A 32 -10.80 -13.21 11.09
C ILE A 32 -11.21 -14.53 10.41
N PRO A 33 -12.38 -14.61 9.75
CA PRO A 33 -12.82 -15.81 9.05
C PRO A 33 -11.87 -16.22 7.93
N ALA A 34 -11.65 -17.53 7.78
CA ALA A 34 -10.88 -18.08 6.67
C ALA A 34 -11.63 -17.99 5.33
N ASP A 35 -12.96 -18.04 5.37
CA ASP A 35 -13.83 -17.87 4.20
C ASP A 35 -13.96 -16.39 3.84
N LYS A 36 -13.45 -16.03 2.66
CA LYS A 36 -13.45 -14.65 2.14
C LYS A 36 -14.85 -14.04 2.06
N SER A 37 -15.86 -14.84 1.73
CA SER A 37 -17.24 -14.37 1.61
C SER A 37 -17.82 -13.88 2.95
N GLN A 38 -17.26 -14.35 4.07
CA GLN A 38 -17.69 -13.99 5.43
C GLN A 38 -16.94 -12.78 6.00
N VAL A 39 -15.82 -12.39 5.40
CA VAL A 39 -14.96 -11.31 5.91
C VAL A 39 -15.70 -9.98 6.00
N ASN A 40 -16.56 -9.66 5.03
CA ASN A 40 -17.34 -8.42 5.05
C ASN A 40 -18.36 -8.39 6.19
N ALA A 41 -19.09 -9.48 6.40
CA ALA A 41 -20.07 -9.58 7.47
C ALA A 41 -19.38 -9.56 8.85
N TRP A 42 -18.28 -10.30 9.00
CA TRP A 42 -17.45 -10.29 10.20
C TRP A 42 -16.91 -8.89 10.50
N PHE A 43 -16.32 -8.22 9.52
CA PHE A 43 -15.77 -6.87 9.70
C PHE A 43 -16.86 -5.89 10.13
N ASN A 44 -18.00 -5.86 9.44
CA ASN A 44 -19.08 -4.93 9.78
C ASN A 44 -19.72 -5.23 11.15
N GLY A 45 -19.71 -6.49 11.59
CA GLY A 45 -20.23 -6.89 12.90
C GLY A 45 -19.27 -6.58 14.06
N ILE A 46 -17.97 -6.66 13.82
CA ILE A 46 -16.91 -6.50 14.83
C ILE A 46 -16.37 -5.08 14.84
N ILE A 47 -16.02 -4.56 13.67
CA ILE A 47 -15.52 -3.21 13.45
C ILE A 47 -16.72 -2.33 13.06
N LYS A 48 -17.36 -1.78 14.09
CA LYS A 48 -18.50 -0.87 13.93
C LYS A 48 -18.12 0.36 13.08
N PRO A 49 -19.10 0.99 12.40
CA PRO A 49 -18.86 2.23 11.67
C PRO A 49 -18.19 3.30 12.54
N VAL A 50 -17.33 4.15 11.96
CA VAL A 50 -16.60 5.21 12.69
C VAL A 50 -17.55 6.10 13.53
N LYS A 51 -18.79 6.32 13.08
CA LYS A 51 -19.83 7.06 13.81
C LYS A 51 -20.13 6.48 15.20
N GLU A 52 -19.96 5.17 15.39
CA GLU A 52 -20.26 4.47 16.65
C GLU A 52 -19.04 4.31 17.56
N ARG A 53 -17.81 4.46 17.02
CA ARG A 53 -16.56 4.25 17.76
C ARG A 53 -15.61 5.46 17.77
N GLY A 54 -15.92 6.55 17.08
CA GLY A 54 -15.02 7.68 16.90
C GLY A 54 -14.55 8.32 18.21
N ASN A 55 -15.37 8.24 19.26
CA ASN A 55 -15.03 8.80 20.58
C ASN A 55 -13.89 8.04 21.30
N THR A 56 -13.55 6.83 20.87
CA THR A 56 -12.51 5.98 21.47
C THR A 56 -11.27 5.84 20.58
N LEU A 57 -11.26 6.49 19.42
CA LEU A 57 -10.17 6.41 18.46
C LEU A 57 -9.31 7.67 18.50
N ASP A 58 -8.10 7.54 17.99
CA ASP A 58 -7.26 8.69 17.67
C ASP A 58 -8.02 9.62 16.70
N PRO A 59 -8.13 10.93 16.98
CA PRO A 59 -8.76 11.90 16.09
C PRO A 59 -8.26 11.85 14.64
N GLU A 60 -6.96 11.62 14.42
CA GLU A 60 -6.39 11.51 13.07
C GLU A 60 -6.95 10.30 12.32
N LEU A 61 -7.18 9.19 13.03
CA LEU A 61 -7.80 7.99 12.48
C LEU A 61 -9.30 8.21 12.20
N VAL A 62 -9.99 8.97 13.05
CA VAL A 62 -11.40 9.32 12.82
C VAL A 62 -11.56 10.15 11.56
N GLU A 63 -10.71 11.17 11.37
CA GLU A 63 -10.73 12.03 10.19
C GLU A 63 -10.45 11.21 8.91
N ALA A 64 -9.41 10.36 8.96
CA ALA A 64 -9.04 9.50 7.85
C ALA A 64 -10.12 8.50 7.43
N GLU A 65 -10.78 7.87 8.39
CA GLU A 65 -11.88 6.94 8.11
C GLU A 65 -13.14 7.66 7.62
N THR A 66 -13.33 8.93 7.99
CA THR A 66 -14.45 9.74 7.53
C THR A 66 -14.27 10.17 6.07
N GLU A 67 -13.03 10.47 5.66
CA GLU A 67 -12.69 10.88 4.29
C GLU A 67 -11.59 10.01 3.65
N PRO A 68 -11.87 8.73 3.33
CA PRO A 68 -10.86 7.85 2.76
C PRO A 68 -10.41 8.33 1.37
N ARG A 69 -9.09 8.46 1.18
CA ARG A 69 -8.46 8.85 -0.09
C ARG A 69 -8.03 7.59 -0.86
N ILE A 70 -8.93 7.08 -1.70
CA ILE A 70 -8.69 5.90 -2.54
C ILE A 70 -8.46 6.33 -3.99
N ILE A 71 -7.27 6.03 -4.50
CA ILE A 71 -6.88 6.24 -5.89
C ILE A 71 -6.96 4.90 -6.62
N LYS A 72 -7.95 4.78 -7.50
CA LYS A 72 -8.09 3.61 -8.39
C LYS A 72 -7.10 3.76 -9.53
N VAL A 73 -6.14 2.85 -9.60
CA VAL A 73 -5.16 2.80 -10.67
C VAL A 73 -5.67 1.80 -11.71
N ILE A 74 -6.20 2.32 -12.82
CA ILE A 74 -6.76 1.49 -13.88
C ILE A 74 -5.65 0.65 -14.56
N PRO A 75 -5.98 -0.50 -15.17
CA PRO A 75 -5.00 -1.32 -15.86
C PRO A 75 -4.23 -0.52 -16.92
N GLY A 76 -2.91 -0.66 -16.93
CA GLY A 76 -2.01 0.07 -17.82
C GLY A 76 -0.55 -0.03 -17.39
N SER A 77 0.34 0.58 -18.18
CA SER A 77 1.75 0.73 -17.84
C SER A 77 2.11 2.21 -17.74
N TYR A 78 2.62 2.60 -16.59
CA TYR A 78 2.89 3.97 -16.19
C TYR A 78 4.38 4.12 -15.92
N LYS A 79 5.12 4.72 -16.87
CA LYS A 79 6.55 4.98 -16.69
C LYS A 79 6.75 6.33 -16.01
N GLU A 80 6.72 6.34 -14.69
CA GLU A 80 6.83 7.53 -13.87
C GLU A 80 7.43 7.21 -12.50
N LYS A 81 8.16 8.18 -11.95
CA LYS A 81 8.66 8.10 -10.57
C LYS A 81 7.62 8.71 -9.63
N ILE A 82 7.06 7.90 -8.74
CA ILE A 82 5.96 8.31 -7.86
C ILE A 82 6.48 8.51 -6.44
N ARG A 83 6.13 9.65 -5.83
CA ARG A 83 6.40 9.93 -4.41
C ARG A 83 5.12 10.38 -3.70
N ILE A 84 4.79 9.68 -2.62
CA ILE A 84 3.74 10.09 -1.69
C ILE A 84 4.42 10.69 -0.45
N GLU A 85 4.32 12.01 -0.37
CA GLU A 85 4.95 12.83 0.68
C GLU A 85 4.38 12.53 2.07
N ARG A 86 5.20 12.72 3.11
CA ARG A 86 4.85 12.42 4.51
C ARG A 86 3.55 13.09 5.00
N ASN A 87 3.25 14.29 4.51
CA ASN A 87 2.08 15.07 4.90
C ASN A 87 0.77 14.62 4.22
N LYS A 88 0.76 13.47 3.55
CA LYS A 88 -0.42 12.90 2.87
C LYS A 88 -0.74 11.51 3.42
N PRO A 89 -1.13 11.35 4.71
CA PRO A 89 -1.41 10.05 5.28
C PRO A 89 -2.68 9.42 4.68
N PHE A 90 -2.88 8.13 4.93
CA PHE A 90 -4.11 7.37 4.57
C PHE A 90 -4.43 7.31 3.08
N ILE A 91 -3.40 7.32 2.23
CA ILE A 91 -3.55 7.13 0.79
C ILE A 91 -3.63 5.64 0.48
N THR A 92 -4.65 5.23 -0.27
CA THR A 92 -4.76 3.89 -0.84
C THR A 92 -4.61 3.92 -2.35
N PHE A 93 -3.68 3.15 -2.90
CA PHE A 93 -3.62 2.80 -4.31
C PHE A 93 -4.25 1.43 -4.52
N LEU A 94 -5.29 1.36 -5.36
CA LEU A 94 -6.06 0.14 -5.61
C LEU A 94 -6.11 -0.17 -7.11
N GLY A 95 -5.46 -1.26 -7.51
CA GLY A 95 -5.57 -1.84 -8.86
C GLY A 95 -6.62 -2.94 -8.97
N ASP A 96 -6.87 -3.38 -10.21
CA ASP A 96 -7.69 -4.56 -10.50
C ASP A 96 -6.85 -5.84 -10.28
N PRO A 97 -7.27 -6.77 -9.40
CA PRO A 97 -6.51 -8.01 -9.14
C PRO A 97 -6.36 -8.91 -10.36
N LYS A 98 -7.26 -8.82 -11.34
CA LYS A 98 -7.20 -9.61 -12.58
C LYS A 98 -6.27 -9.00 -13.62
N ASN A 99 -6.11 -7.67 -13.58
CA ASN A 99 -5.34 -6.88 -14.54
C ASN A 99 -4.57 -5.77 -13.80
N MET A 100 -3.56 -6.16 -13.02
CA MET A 100 -2.83 -5.23 -12.17
C MET A 100 -2.04 -4.21 -13.01
N PRO A 101 -2.10 -2.91 -12.68
CA PRO A 101 -1.31 -1.88 -13.35
C PRO A 101 0.18 -2.03 -13.07
N ASN A 102 1.01 -1.61 -14.03
CA ASN A 102 2.46 -1.57 -13.92
C ASN A 102 2.92 -0.14 -13.65
N LEU A 103 3.42 0.11 -12.45
CA LEU A 103 4.16 1.32 -12.10
C LEU A 103 5.63 1.04 -12.37
N THR A 104 6.23 1.75 -13.32
CA THR A 104 7.57 1.46 -13.80
C THR A 104 8.47 2.69 -13.79
N PHE A 105 9.73 2.48 -13.47
CA PHE A 105 10.78 3.47 -13.67
C PHE A 105 12.13 2.75 -13.88
N ASP A 106 13.18 3.47 -14.23
CA ASP A 106 14.53 2.93 -14.51
C ASP A 106 15.63 3.70 -13.77
N GLY A 107 15.28 4.28 -12.62
CA GLY A 107 16.22 5.01 -11.78
C GLY A 107 17.27 4.10 -11.16
N THR A 108 18.53 4.56 -11.16
CA THR A 108 19.66 3.86 -10.51
C THR A 108 20.29 4.74 -9.43
N ALA A 109 21.04 4.13 -8.51
CA ALA A 109 21.76 4.85 -7.49
C ALA A 109 22.84 5.78 -8.04
N LYS A 110 23.38 5.49 -9.22
CA LYS A 110 24.28 6.41 -9.92
C LYS A 110 23.63 7.77 -10.21
N GLN A 111 22.34 7.78 -10.55
CA GLN A 111 21.61 8.99 -10.91
C GLN A 111 20.92 9.65 -9.71
N TYR A 112 20.39 8.85 -8.79
CA TYR A 112 19.51 9.33 -7.73
C TYR A 112 20.02 9.03 -6.31
N GLY A 113 21.10 8.27 -6.15
CA GLY A 113 21.37 7.55 -4.90
C GLY A 113 20.39 6.38 -4.71
N THR A 114 20.73 5.43 -3.84
CA THR A 114 19.93 4.19 -3.66
C THR A 114 18.49 4.51 -3.27
N VAL A 115 18.32 5.35 -2.25
CA VAL A 115 17.03 5.70 -1.67
C VAL A 115 16.07 6.34 -2.69
N ASP A 116 16.56 7.31 -3.46
CA ASP A 116 15.73 8.00 -4.44
C ASP A 116 15.73 7.31 -5.80
N SER A 117 16.37 6.15 -5.98
CA SER A 117 16.27 5.36 -7.22
C SER A 117 14.91 4.67 -7.38
N ALA A 118 14.11 4.63 -6.31
CA ALA A 118 12.82 3.95 -6.22
C ALA A 118 11.80 4.37 -7.30
N THR A 119 11.08 3.39 -7.85
CA THR A 119 9.93 3.63 -8.75
C THR A 119 8.75 4.22 -7.98
N LEU A 120 8.40 3.61 -6.85
CA LEU A 120 7.40 4.12 -5.91
C LEU A 120 8.05 4.40 -4.55
N ILE A 121 7.90 5.62 -4.05
CA ILE A 121 8.33 6.07 -2.72
C ILE A 121 7.09 6.43 -1.91
N THR A 122 6.88 5.76 -0.77
CA THR A 122 5.78 6.06 0.15
C THR A 122 6.33 6.50 1.51
N GLU A 123 6.32 7.81 1.75
CA GLU A 123 6.78 8.40 3.02
C GLU A 123 5.64 8.68 4.00
N CYS A 124 4.39 8.59 3.54
CA CYS A 124 3.21 8.83 4.34
C CYS A 124 2.82 7.64 5.20
N SER A 125 2.40 7.89 6.44
CA SER A 125 1.86 6.84 7.30
C SER A 125 0.53 6.32 6.77
N TYR A 126 0.23 5.06 7.06
CA TYR A 126 -1.00 4.37 6.66
C TYR A 126 -1.20 4.27 5.15
N PHE A 127 -0.12 4.19 4.36
CA PHE A 127 -0.23 3.91 2.95
C PHE A 127 -0.73 2.48 2.73
N VAL A 128 -1.66 2.30 1.79
CA VAL A 128 -2.07 0.97 1.34
C VAL A 128 -1.86 0.83 -0.16
N GLY A 129 -1.06 -0.16 -0.58
CA GLY A 129 -0.96 -0.58 -1.98
C GLY A 129 -1.63 -1.93 -2.18
N ALA A 130 -2.64 -2.04 -3.03
CA ALA A 130 -3.29 -3.31 -3.31
C ALA A 130 -3.42 -3.57 -4.81
N ASN A 131 -3.03 -4.78 -5.23
CA ASN A 131 -3.11 -5.25 -6.61
C ASN A 131 -2.28 -4.40 -7.59
N LEU A 132 -0.99 -4.20 -7.31
CA LEU A 132 -0.08 -3.36 -8.11
C LEU A 132 1.17 -4.14 -8.52
N ASN A 133 1.66 -3.91 -9.73
CA ASN A 133 3.04 -4.26 -10.10
C ASN A 133 3.91 -3.00 -9.96
N ILE A 134 4.93 -3.05 -9.12
CA ILE A 134 5.88 -1.95 -8.88
C ILE A 134 7.24 -2.45 -9.38
N VAL A 135 7.75 -1.85 -10.45
CA VAL A 135 8.86 -2.42 -11.21
C VAL A 135 9.96 -1.39 -11.45
N ASN A 136 11.17 -1.67 -10.97
CA ASN A 136 12.34 -0.99 -11.49
C ASN A 136 12.92 -1.78 -12.68
N THR A 137 12.98 -1.11 -13.82
CA THR A 137 13.38 -1.66 -15.12
C THR A 137 14.84 -1.41 -15.45
N ALA A 138 15.63 -0.87 -14.52
CA ALA A 138 17.08 -0.76 -14.66
C ALA A 138 17.71 -2.12 -14.97
N PRO A 139 18.79 -2.17 -15.77
CA PRO A 139 19.41 -3.42 -16.16
C PRO A 139 20.05 -4.15 -14.98
N LYS A 140 20.09 -5.48 -15.06
CA LYS A 140 20.79 -6.32 -14.09
C LYS A 140 22.23 -5.85 -13.90
N PRO A 141 22.72 -5.69 -12.65
CA PRO A 141 24.11 -5.37 -12.41
C PRO A 141 25.05 -6.41 -13.03
N ASP A 142 26.08 -5.94 -13.73
CA ASP A 142 27.09 -6.75 -14.41
C ASP A 142 28.39 -6.92 -13.59
N GLY A 143 28.43 -6.37 -12.38
CA GLY A 143 29.61 -6.35 -11.51
C GLY A 143 30.66 -5.29 -11.88
N LYS A 144 30.43 -4.50 -12.93
CA LYS A 144 31.33 -3.42 -13.38
C LYS A 144 30.71 -2.03 -13.21
N MET A 145 29.39 -1.94 -13.35
CA MET A 145 28.66 -0.68 -13.23
C MET A 145 28.66 -0.19 -11.77
N VAL A 146 29.27 0.99 -11.56
CA VAL A 146 29.19 1.71 -10.27
C VAL A 146 27.80 2.33 -10.13
N GLY A 147 27.16 2.13 -8.97
CA GLY A 147 25.83 2.69 -8.67
C GLY A 147 24.67 1.95 -9.34
N ALA A 148 24.79 0.63 -9.52
CA ALA A 148 23.81 -0.22 -10.19
C ALA A 148 22.57 -0.58 -9.36
N GLN A 149 22.52 -0.19 -8.08
CA GLN A 149 21.34 -0.38 -7.22
C GLN A 149 20.14 0.33 -7.83
N ALA A 150 18.98 -0.32 -7.80
CA ALA A 150 17.79 0.14 -8.49
C ALA A 150 16.52 -0.33 -7.74
N VAL A 151 16.02 0.54 -6.87
CA VAL A 151 14.90 0.23 -5.98
C VAL A 151 13.58 0.23 -6.77
N ALA A 152 12.71 -0.74 -6.55
CA ALA A 152 11.35 -0.73 -7.10
C ALA A 152 10.40 -0.03 -6.12
N LEU A 153 10.38 -0.47 -4.87
CA LEU A 153 9.58 0.13 -3.81
C LEU A 153 10.47 0.62 -2.67
N ARG A 154 10.29 1.87 -2.25
CA ARG A 154 10.73 2.36 -0.94
C ARG A 154 9.51 2.70 -0.09
N VAL A 155 9.48 2.15 1.12
CA VAL A 155 8.43 2.46 2.11
C VAL A 155 9.09 2.95 3.41
N SER A 156 8.66 4.11 3.91
CA SER A 156 9.19 4.71 5.13
C SER A 156 8.12 5.34 6.03
N GLY A 157 6.85 5.20 5.65
CA GLY A 157 5.71 5.73 6.39
C GLY A 157 5.13 4.66 7.31
N ASP A 158 4.98 4.98 8.59
CA ASP A 158 4.56 4.00 9.59
C ASP A 158 3.17 3.42 9.27
N ARG A 159 2.94 2.16 9.66
CA ARG A 159 1.64 1.49 9.53
C ARG A 159 1.18 1.28 8.07
N SER A 160 2.12 1.15 7.15
CA SER A 160 1.82 0.91 5.73
C SER A 160 1.59 -0.57 5.43
N ALA A 161 0.76 -0.88 4.44
CA ALA A 161 0.44 -2.25 4.06
C ALA A 161 0.40 -2.45 2.54
N PHE A 162 0.84 -3.63 2.08
CA PHE A 162 0.83 -4.03 0.68
C PHE A 162 0.17 -5.40 0.53
N TYR A 163 -0.79 -5.50 -0.41
CA TYR A 163 -1.58 -6.70 -0.66
C TYR A 163 -1.56 -7.12 -2.12
N ASN A 164 -1.24 -8.38 -2.40
CA ASN A 164 -1.22 -8.92 -3.76
C ASN A 164 -0.43 -8.01 -4.72
N CYS A 165 0.71 -7.50 -4.26
CA CYS A 165 1.59 -6.66 -5.06
C CYS A 165 2.77 -7.47 -5.59
N LYS A 166 3.26 -7.13 -6.78
CA LYS A 166 4.53 -7.63 -7.31
C LYS A 166 5.55 -6.51 -7.28
N ILE A 167 6.64 -6.69 -6.54
CA ILE A 167 7.70 -5.70 -6.39
C ILE A 167 8.92 -6.28 -7.10
N ILE A 168 9.25 -5.77 -8.29
CA ILE A 168 10.16 -6.43 -9.22
C ILE A 168 11.35 -5.51 -9.51
N GLY A 169 12.56 -6.06 -9.43
CA GLY A 169 13.81 -5.37 -9.70
C GLY A 169 14.99 -6.33 -9.66
N PHE A 170 16.21 -5.77 -9.64
CA PHE A 170 17.43 -6.54 -9.46
C PHE A 170 18.08 -6.28 -8.10
N GLN A 171 19.07 -5.40 -8.02
CA GLN A 171 19.72 -5.06 -6.76
C GLN A 171 18.90 -4.00 -6.02
N ASP A 172 18.65 -4.24 -4.74
CA ASP A 172 17.90 -3.37 -3.82
C ASP A 172 16.41 -3.20 -4.19
N THR A 173 15.78 -4.23 -4.77
CA THR A 173 14.38 -4.22 -5.24
C THR A 173 13.37 -3.64 -4.25
N LEU A 174 13.47 -3.96 -2.96
CA LEU A 174 12.65 -3.41 -1.89
C LEU A 174 13.54 -2.71 -0.85
N CYS A 175 13.28 -1.43 -0.62
CA CYS A 175 13.83 -0.65 0.48
C CYS A 175 12.74 -0.45 1.55
N ASP A 176 12.65 -1.42 2.46
CA ASP A 176 11.86 -1.31 3.69
C ASP A 176 12.67 -0.49 4.72
N ASP A 177 12.40 0.82 4.79
CA ASP A 177 13.28 1.81 5.43
C ASP A 177 13.00 1.95 6.93
N LYS A 178 11.91 2.62 7.31
CA LYS A 178 11.53 2.84 8.72
C LYS A 178 10.02 2.77 8.90
N GLY A 179 9.59 2.31 10.07
CA GLY A 179 8.18 2.15 10.41
C GLY A 179 7.75 0.68 10.42
N ASN A 180 6.47 0.45 10.70
CA ASN A 180 5.86 -0.87 10.70
C ASN A 180 5.17 -1.11 9.37
N HIS A 181 5.64 -2.09 8.60
CA HIS A 181 5.08 -2.40 7.29
C HIS A 181 4.61 -3.85 7.21
N PHE A 182 3.48 -4.06 6.54
CA PHE A 182 2.89 -5.38 6.37
C PHE A 182 2.78 -5.75 4.90
N PHE A 183 3.28 -6.92 4.52
CA PHE A 183 3.21 -7.43 3.15
C PHE A 183 2.48 -8.77 3.16
N LYS A 184 1.38 -8.87 2.41
CA LYS A 184 0.58 -10.09 2.34
C LYS A 184 0.26 -10.46 0.89
N ASP A 185 0.46 -11.74 0.58
CA ASP A 185 0.27 -12.29 -0.77
C ASP A 185 1.11 -11.55 -1.84
N CYS A 186 2.22 -10.92 -1.44
CA CYS A 186 3.12 -10.20 -2.33
C CYS A 186 4.21 -11.12 -2.89
N HIS A 187 4.70 -10.76 -4.08
CA HIS A 187 5.89 -11.36 -4.69
C HIS A 187 6.99 -10.30 -4.77
N ILE A 188 8.17 -10.63 -4.25
CA ILE A 188 9.37 -9.78 -4.22
C ILE A 188 10.55 -10.58 -4.79
#